data_AF-A0A537ITV5-F1
#
_entry.id   AF-A0A537ITV5-F1
#
_cell.length_a   1.000
_cell.length_b   1.000
_cell.length_c   1.000
_cell.angle_alpha   90.00
_cell.angle_beta   90.00
_cell.angle_gamma   90.00
#
_symmetry.space_group_name_H-M   'P 1'
#
loop_
_entity.id
_entity.type
_entity.pdbx_description
1 polymer ?
#
loop_
_entity_poly.entity_id
_entity_poly.type
_entity_poly.pdbx_seq_one_letter_code
_entity_poly.pdbx_strand_id
1 'polypeptide(L)'
;MRAKIILRAAAIIIFLHGIGHTMAVLTWKDDPDPKKMEVVRQMTENKFPFMGTSRSMGEYFEGFGIQGTLSLLLITLILWYVSDVRESNKNLNKKIILTVSLILLVWGIIELIYFFPFAASFSLISSLLGFYSLALLNKPGNVRGKDKQPSRN
;
A
#
# COMPACT_ATOMS: atom_id res chain seq x y z
N MET A 1 -6.85 -22.43 4.06
CA MET A 1 -5.40 -22.14 3.86
C MET A 1 -5.11 -21.36 2.59
N ARG A 2 -5.79 -21.62 1.46
CA ARG A 2 -5.51 -20.96 0.18
C ARG A 2 -5.72 -19.44 0.24
N ALA A 3 -6.81 -18.97 0.84
CA ALA A 3 -7.09 -17.53 1.00
C ALA A 3 -5.98 -16.77 1.76
N LYS A 4 -5.40 -17.40 2.79
CA LYS A 4 -4.28 -16.83 3.57
C LYS A 4 -3.04 -16.63 2.71
N ILE A 5 -2.67 -17.62 1.90
CA ILE A 5 -1.49 -17.53 1.02
C ILE A 5 -1.68 -16.42 -0.02
N ILE A 6 -2.87 -16.31 -0.61
CA ILE A 6 -3.20 -15.25 -1.58
C ILE A 6 -3.07 -13.86 -0.95
N LEU A 7 -3.59 -13.64 0.27
CA LEU A 7 -3.45 -12.35 0.95
C LEU A 7 -2.01 -12.04 1.36
N ARG A 8 -1.23 -13.05 1.74
CA ARG A 8 0.20 -12.85 2.02
C ARG A 8 0.98 -12.49 0.76
N ALA A 9 0.65 -13.07 -0.38
CA ALA A 9 1.21 -12.66 -1.66
C ALA A 9 0.86 -11.19 -1.97
N ALA A 10 -0.40 -10.79 -1.79
CA ALA A 10 -0.83 -9.40 -1.92
C ALA A 10 -0.05 -8.44 -1.00
N ALA A 11 0.16 -8.83 0.27
CA ALA A 11 0.95 -8.06 1.24
C ALA A 11 2.42 -7.91 0.81
N ILE A 12 3.06 -8.99 0.33
CA ILE A 12 4.44 -8.98 -0.16
C ILE A 12 4.57 -8.08 -1.40
N ILE A 13 3.60 -8.11 -2.31
CA ILE A 13 3.58 -7.23 -3.48
C ILE A 13 3.54 -5.76 -3.05
N ILE A 14 2.66 -5.39 -2.12
CA ILE A 14 2.63 -4.01 -1.60
C ILE A 14 3.91 -3.66 -0.84
N PHE A 15 4.54 -4.62 -0.17
CA PHE A 15 5.82 -4.38 0.50
C PHE A 15 6.93 -4.03 -0.50
N LEU A 16 7.04 -4.80 -1.58
CA LEU A 16 7.98 -4.53 -2.67
C LEU A 16 7.68 -3.19 -3.34
N HIS A 17 6.40 -2.85 -3.49
CA HIS A 17 5.99 -1.53 -3.94
C HIS A 17 6.50 -0.42 -3.01
N GLY A 18 6.32 -0.58 -1.69
CA GLY A 18 6.85 0.34 -0.69
C GLY A 18 8.38 0.52 -0.77
N ILE A 19 9.13 -0.55 -1.05
CA ILE A 19 10.58 -0.47 -1.30
C ILE A 19 10.87 0.38 -2.53
N GLY A 20 10.23 0.08 -3.66
CA GLY A 20 10.42 0.85 -4.90
C GLY A 20 10.04 2.33 -4.75
N HIS A 21 8.94 2.60 -4.06
CA HIS A 21 8.50 3.95 -3.71
C HIS A 21 9.54 4.68 -2.84
N THR A 22 10.10 3.99 -1.85
CA THR A 22 11.16 4.55 -0.99
C THR A 22 12.41 4.89 -1.79
N MET A 23 12.83 4.00 -2.70
CA MET A 23 13.97 4.28 -3.58
C MET A 23 13.71 5.52 -4.44
N ALA A 24 12.53 5.64 -5.05
CA ALA A 24 12.16 6.81 -5.84
C ALA A 24 12.22 8.12 -5.02
N VAL A 25 11.73 8.09 -3.78
CA VAL A 25 11.78 9.24 -2.85
C VAL A 25 13.20 9.57 -2.40
N LEU A 26 14.11 8.60 -2.35
CA LEU A 26 15.50 8.85 -1.99
C LEU A 26 16.34 9.38 -3.16
N THR A 27 15.96 9.06 -4.40
CA THR A 27 16.78 9.37 -5.58
C THR A 27 16.19 10.44 -6.51
N TRP A 28 15.00 11.00 -6.23
CA TRP A 28 14.32 11.93 -7.15
C TRP A 28 15.10 13.21 -7.44
N LYS A 29 16.05 13.59 -6.56
CA LYS A 29 16.90 14.78 -6.73
C LYS A 29 18.11 14.53 -7.63
N ASP A 30 18.45 13.27 -7.88
CA ASP A 30 19.65 12.88 -8.62
C ASP A 30 19.26 12.46 -10.04
N ASP A 31 19.51 13.30 -11.04
CA ASP A 31 19.30 12.97 -12.45
C ASP A 31 20.52 13.40 -13.29
N PRO A 32 21.04 12.56 -14.19
CA PRO A 32 22.16 12.94 -15.06
C PRO A 32 21.81 14.02 -16.09
N ASP A 33 20.52 14.29 -16.36
CA ASP A 33 20.09 15.33 -17.28
C ASP A 33 20.14 16.73 -16.63
N PRO A 34 20.99 17.66 -17.13
CA PRO A 34 21.09 19.00 -16.59
C PRO A 34 19.78 19.78 -16.61
N LYS A 35 18.88 19.51 -17.56
CA LYS A 35 17.58 20.19 -17.63
C LYS A 35 16.65 19.78 -16.50
N LYS A 36 16.67 18.50 -16.13
CA LYS A 36 15.87 18.01 -14.99
C LYS A 36 16.47 18.47 -13.68
N MET A 37 17.80 18.50 -13.57
CA MET A 37 18.48 19.07 -12.41
C MET A 37 18.11 20.53 -12.17
N GLU A 38 17.94 21.32 -13.24
CA GLU A 38 17.45 22.70 -13.09
C GLU A 38 16.01 22.74 -12.54
N VAL A 39 15.12 21.83 -12.96
CA VAL A 39 13.76 21.74 -12.38
C VAL A 39 13.81 21.36 -10.89
N VAL A 40 14.62 20.36 -10.52
CA VAL A 40 14.82 19.98 -9.12
C VAL A 40 15.35 21.16 -8.30
N ARG A 41 16.31 21.92 -8.86
CA ARG A 41 16.84 23.13 -8.22
C ARG A 41 15.73 24.15 -7.96
N GLN A 42 14.91 24.45 -8.97
CA GLN A 42 13.77 25.36 -8.82
C GLN A 42 12.75 24.86 -7.79
N MET A 43 12.48 23.56 -7.73
CA MET A 43 11.57 22.99 -6.73
C MET A 43 12.12 23.08 -5.29
N THR A 44 13.43 23.00 -5.12
CA THR A 44 14.08 22.87 -3.81
C THR A 44 14.52 24.19 -3.21
N GLU A 45 15.00 25.14 -4.03
CA GLU A 45 15.55 26.42 -3.56
C GLU A 45 14.48 27.49 -3.29
N ASN A 46 13.32 27.42 -3.98
CA ASN A 46 12.27 28.42 -3.84
C ASN A 46 11.33 28.06 -2.68
N LYS A 47 11.45 28.76 -1.55
CA LYS A 47 10.53 28.64 -0.41
C LYS A 47 9.46 29.72 -0.44
N PHE A 48 8.24 29.35 -0.07
CA PHE A 48 7.11 30.28 0.02
C PHE A 48 6.27 29.99 1.27
N PRO A 49 5.59 31.02 1.82
CA PRO A 49 4.70 30.84 2.95
C PRO A 49 3.46 30.03 2.52
N PHE A 50 3.21 28.92 3.21
CA PHE A 50 2.03 28.08 3.03
C PHE A 50 1.56 27.54 4.39
N MET A 51 0.28 27.79 4.70
CA MET A 51 -0.37 27.41 5.97
C MET A 51 0.48 27.73 7.23
N GLY A 52 1.11 28.91 7.28
CA GLY A 52 1.88 29.36 8.44
C GLY A 52 3.31 28.82 8.53
N THR A 53 3.80 28.10 7.52
CA THR A 53 5.19 27.64 7.44
C THR A 53 5.84 28.09 6.13
N SER A 54 7.17 28.26 6.11
CA SER A 54 7.92 28.51 4.88
C SER A 54 8.60 27.23 4.42
N ARG A 55 8.17 26.70 3.27
CA ARG A 55 8.65 25.44 2.68
C ARG A 55 8.76 25.57 1.16
N SER A 56 9.65 24.78 0.55
CA SER A 56 9.73 24.65 -0.91
C SER A 56 8.83 23.53 -1.41
N MET A 57 8.55 23.53 -2.73
CA MET A 57 7.82 22.41 -3.36
C MET A 57 8.58 21.09 -3.20
N GLY A 58 9.91 21.11 -3.18
CA GLY A 58 10.75 19.95 -2.94
C GLY A 58 10.55 19.37 -1.53
N GLU A 59 10.46 20.23 -0.51
CA GLU A 59 10.17 19.78 0.87
C GLU A 59 8.78 19.12 0.96
N TYR A 60 7.77 19.65 0.25
CA TYR A 60 6.44 19.00 0.17
C TYR A 60 6.47 17.69 -0.60
N PHE A 61 7.16 17.64 -1.73
CA PHE A 61 7.29 16.42 -2.54
C PHE A 61 7.94 15.29 -1.74
N GLU A 62 9.00 15.58 -0.98
CA GLU A 62 9.63 14.61 -0.08
C GLU A 62 8.70 14.19 1.06
N GLY A 63 8.03 15.15 1.70
CA GLY A 63 7.08 14.87 2.78
C GLY A 63 5.96 13.92 2.32
N PHE A 64 5.33 14.21 1.18
CA PHE A 64 4.32 13.33 0.58
C PHE A 64 4.90 11.99 0.16
N GLY A 65 6.13 11.96 -0.35
CA GLY A 65 6.85 10.73 -0.66
C GLY A 65 7.02 9.82 0.56
N ILE A 66 7.50 10.37 1.68
CA ILE A 66 7.66 9.63 2.94
C ILE A 66 6.30 9.13 3.47
N GLN A 67 5.27 9.97 3.42
CA GLN A 67 3.90 9.58 3.78
C GLN A 67 3.38 8.44 2.91
N GLY A 68 3.68 8.46 1.60
CA GLY A 68 3.37 7.38 0.66
C GLY A 68 4.03 6.05 1.07
N THR A 69 5.33 6.08 1.37
CA THR A 69 6.06 4.91 1.87
C THR A 69 5.44 4.34 3.15
N LEU A 70 5.14 5.19 4.14
CA LEU A 70 4.51 4.75 5.39
C LEU A 70 3.11 4.17 5.17
N SER A 71 2.35 4.76 4.23
CA SER A 71 1.01 4.29 3.88
C SER A 71 1.05 2.90 3.23
N LEU A 72 2.00 2.66 2.31
CA LEU A 72 2.22 1.35 1.70
C LEU A 72 2.64 0.31 2.75
N LEU A 73 3.54 0.66 3.67
CA LEU A 73 3.92 -0.22 4.78
C LEU A 73 2.73 -0.56 5.68
N LEU A 74 1.90 0.43 6.01
CA LEU A 74 0.67 0.22 6.78
C LEU A 74 -0.27 -0.77 6.06
N ILE A 75 -0.48 -0.60 4.75
CA ILE A 75 -1.33 -1.49 3.95
C ILE A 75 -0.75 -2.91 3.92
N THR A 76 0.58 -3.06 3.76
CA THR A 76 1.27 -4.35 3.86
C THR A 76 0.94 -5.04 5.18
N LEU A 77 1.08 -4.33 6.30
CA LEU A 77 0.83 -4.87 7.63
C LEU A 77 -0.65 -5.26 7.79
N ILE A 78 -1.57 -4.40 7.36
CA ILE A 78 -3.02 -4.70 7.39
C ILE A 78 -3.31 -5.99 6.61
N LEU A 79 -2.85 -6.10 5.36
CA LEU A 79 -3.05 -7.30 4.53
C LEU A 79 -2.45 -8.55 5.18
N TRP A 80 -1.27 -8.41 5.81
CA TRP A 80 -0.61 -9.50 6.51
C TRP A 80 -1.43 -9.97 7.72
N TYR A 81 -1.92 -9.06 8.55
CA TYR A 81 -2.70 -9.39 9.75
C TYR A 81 -4.06 -10.00 9.40
N VAL A 82 -4.80 -9.42 8.45
CA VAL A 82 -6.12 -9.93 8.06
C VAL A 82 -6.06 -11.25 7.28
N SER A 83 -4.87 -11.67 6.84
CA SER A 83 -4.65 -12.98 6.22
C SER A 83 -4.92 -14.15 7.17
N ASP A 84 -4.83 -13.96 8.49
CA ASP A 84 -5.15 -15.00 9.49
C ASP A 84 -6.64 -14.98 9.86
N VAL A 85 -7.47 -15.50 8.95
CA VAL A 85 -8.93 -15.55 9.13
C VAL A 85 -9.35 -16.75 9.99
N ARG A 86 -10.06 -16.47 11.07
CA ARG A 86 -10.70 -17.41 12.00
C ARG A 86 -12.21 -17.22 11.97
N GLU A 87 -12.99 -18.20 12.41
CA GLU A 87 -14.46 -18.06 12.44
C GLU A 87 -14.90 -16.87 13.31
N SER A 88 -14.19 -16.59 14.41
CA SER A 88 -14.49 -15.48 15.32
C SER A 88 -14.33 -14.08 14.71
N ASN A 89 -13.44 -13.92 13.72
CA ASN A 89 -13.12 -12.62 13.11
C ASN A 89 -13.44 -12.54 11.61
N LYS A 90 -14.02 -13.60 11.04
CA LYS A 90 -14.26 -13.75 9.59
C LYS A 90 -14.96 -12.55 8.96
N ASN A 91 -16.05 -12.08 9.57
CA ASN A 91 -16.84 -10.97 9.02
C ASN A 91 -16.07 -9.65 9.04
N LEU A 92 -15.31 -9.38 10.10
CA LEU A 92 -14.47 -8.19 10.20
C LEU A 92 -13.34 -8.24 9.17
N ASN A 93 -12.61 -9.35 9.09
CA ASN A 93 -11.52 -9.51 8.11
C ASN A 93 -12.04 -9.35 6.68
N LYS A 94 -13.21 -9.93 6.34
CA LYS A 94 -13.83 -9.74 5.01
C LYS A 94 -14.09 -8.27 4.68
N LYS A 95 -14.62 -7.49 5.65
CA LYS A 95 -14.85 -6.05 5.45
C LYS A 95 -13.54 -5.31 5.22
N ILE A 96 -12.51 -5.58 6.02
CA ILE A 96 -11.20 -4.93 5.88
C ILE A 96 -10.56 -5.27 4.53
N ILE A 97 -10.56 -6.55 4.13
CA ILE A 97 -10.02 -6.98 2.83
C ILE A 97 -10.76 -6.26 1.70
N LEU A 98 -12.10 -6.19 1.74
CA LEU A 98 -12.88 -5.49 0.72
C LEU A 98 -12.50 -4.01 0.63
N THR A 99 -12.45 -3.31 1.77
CA THR A 99 -12.08 -1.90 1.81
C THR A 99 -10.67 -1.66 1.28
N VAL A 100 -9.69 -2.45 1.72
CA VAL A 100 -8.30 -2.31 1.26
C VAL A 100 -8.17 -2.62 -0.23
N SER A 101 -8.85 -3.65 -0.74
CA SER A 101 -8.87 -3.96 -2.18
C SER A 101 -9.45 -2.82 -3.02
N LEU A 102 -10.53 -2.19 -2.56
CA LEU A 102 -11.13 -1.03 -3.25
C LEU A 102 -10.19 0.17 -3.23
N ILE A 103 -9.57 0.48 -2.08
CA ILE A 103 -8.59 1.56 -1.98
C ILE A 103 -7.40 1.30 -2.90
N LEU A 104 -6.85 0.07 -2.92
CA LEU A 104 -5.74 -0.29 -3.81
C LEU A 104 -6.11 -0.23 -5.29
N LEU A 105 -7.37 -0.49 -5.65
CA LEU A 105 -7.84 -0.34 -7.03
C LEU A 105 -7.82 1.15 -7.44
N VAL A 106 -8.42 2.01 -6.61
CA VAL A 106 -8.43 3.47 -6.86
C VAL A 106 -7.01 4.03 -6.86
N TRP A 107 -6.18 3.59 -5.91
CA TRP A 107 -4.78 3.96 -5.82
C TRP A 107 -4.03 3.58 -7.10
N GLY A 108 -4.17 2.34 -7.58
CA GLY A 108 -3.55 1.90 -8.82
C GLY A 108 -4.01 2.71 -10.05
N ILE A 109 -5.28 3.14 -10.10
CA ILE A 109 -5.77 4.04 -11.17
C ILE A 109 -5.09 5.41 -11.09
N ILE A 110 -4.95 5.99 -9.89
CA ILE A 110 -4.24 7.26 -9.69
C ILE A 110 -2.77 7.12 -10.15
N GLU A 111 -2.13 6.00 -9.85
CA GLU A 111 -0.76 5.71 -10.30
C GLU A 111 -0.63 5.62 -11.81
N LEU A 112 -1.64 5.09 -12.51
CA LEU A 112 -1.65 5.09 -13.98
C LEU A 112 -1.75 6.49 -14.58
N ILE A 113 -2.50 7.39 -13.91
CA ILE A 113 -2.76 8.74 -14.42
C ILE A 113 -1.59 9.69 -14.15
N TYR A 114 -1.03 9.66 -12.94
CA TYR A 114 -0.09 10.69 -12.47
C TYR A 114 1.36 10.20 -12.32
N PHE A 115 1.58 8.90 -12.27
CA PHE A 115 2.90 8.31 -12.02
C PHE A 115 3.33 7.49 -13.23
N PHE A 116 3.35 6.15 -13.11
CA PHE A 116 3.76 5.28 -14.20
C PHE A 116 3.21 3.86 -14.05
N PRO A 117 3.05 3.11 -15.16
CA PRO A 117 2.39 1.80 -15.16
C PRO A 117 3.02 0.75 -14.26
N PHE A 118 4.34 0.81 -14.05
CA PHE A 118 5.04 -0.17 -13.22
C PHE A 118 4.59 -0.08 -11.75
N ALA A 119 4.51 1.12 -11.15
CA ALA A 119 3.98 1.30 -9.80
C ALA A 119 2.52 0.83 -9.69
N ALA A 120 1.68 1.28 -10.64
CA ALA A 120 0.26 0.90 -10.69
C ALA A 120 0.04 -0.62 -10.73
N SER A 121 0.92 -1.35 -11.41
CA SER A 121 0.80 -2.81 -11.52
C SER A 121 0.82 -3.51 -10.16
N PHE A 122 1.64 -3.04 -9.20
CA PHE A 122 1.68 -3.62 -7.85
C PHE A 122 0.36 -3.41 -7.10
N SER A 123 -0.17 -2.19 -7.13
CA SER A 123 -1.43 -1.83 -6.48
C SER A 123 -2.61 -2.61 -7.07
N LEU A 124 -2.70 -2.67 -8.41
CA LEU A 124 -3.77 -3.38 -9.12
C LEU A 124 -3.71 -4.89 -8.92
N ILE A 125 -2.52 -5.51 -9.01
CA ILE A 125 -2.37 -6.95 -8.77
C ILE A 125 -2.75 -7.27 -7.32
N SER A 126 -2.29 -6.49 -6.35
CA SER A 126 -2.64 -6.71 -4.94
C SER A 126 -4.15 -6.55 -4.70
N SER A 127 -4.78 -5.56 -5.32
CA SER A 127 -6.23 -5.39 -5.30
C SER A 127 -6.97 -6.63 -5.83
N LEU A 128 -6.59 -7.14 -7.00
CA LEU A 128 -7.16 -8.34 -7.61
C LEU A 128 -6.98 -9.58 -6.73
N LEU A 129 -5.81 -9.75 -6.13
CA LEU A 129 -5.56 -10.85 -5.19
C LEU A 129 -6.43 -10.74 -3.94
N GLY A 130 -6.67 -9.53 -3.42
CA GLY A 130 -7.58 -9.32 -2.29
C GLY A 130 -9.03 -9.69 -2.64
N PHE A 131 -9.54 -9.27 -3.80
CA PHE A 131 -10.86 -9.69 -4.30
C PHE A 131 -10.94 -11.21 -4.50
N TYR A 132 -9.89 -11.81 -5.05
CA TYR A 132 -9.83 -13.26 -5.23
C TYR A 132 -9.84 -14.00 -3.88
N SER A 133 -9.12 -13.48 -2.87
CA SER A 133 -9.16 -14.03 -1.52
C SER A 133 -10.54 -13.96 -0.88
N LEU A 134 -11.28 -12.85 -1.08
CA LEU A 134 -12.68 -12.74 -0.62
C LEU A 134 -13.57 -13.82 -1.23
N ALA A 135 -13.44 -14.08 -2.53
CA ALA A 135 -14.17 -15.15 -3.21
C ALA A 135 -13.83 -16.52 -2.62
N LEU A 136 -12.56 -16.75 -2.25
CA LEU A 136 -12.11 -18.00 -1.61
C LEU A 136 -12.62 -18.17 -0.18
N LEU A 137 -12.80 -17.08 0.60
CA LEU A 137 -13.31 -17.13 1.97
C LEU A 137 -14.80 -17.53 2.06
N ASN A 138 -15.53 -17.45 0.95
CA ASN A 138 -16.90 -17.95 0.85
C ASN A 138 -16.98 -19.48 0.66
N LYS A 139 -15.84 -20.15 0.37
CA LYS A 139 -15.78 -21.61 0.19
C LYS A 139 -15.46 -22.34 1.52
N PRO A 140 -16.07 -23.51 1.79
CA PRO A 140 -15.78 -24.29 3.00
C PRO A 140 -14.30 -24.74 3.04
N GLY A 141 -13.72 -24.80 4.25
CA GLY A 141 -12.33 -25.23 4.48
C GLY A 141 -11.25 -24.13 4.37
N ASN A 142 -11.62 -22.88 4.04
CA ASN A 142 -10.67 -21.76 3.99
C ASN A 142 -10.54 -20.96 5.30
N VAL A 143 -11.43 -21.19 6.26
CA VAL A 143 -11.41 -20.55 7.59
C VAL A 143 -10.86 -21.52 8.62
N ARG A 144 -10.02 -21.02 9.54
CA ARG A 144 -9.51 -21.84 10.65
C ARG A 144 -10.64 -22.07 11.67
N GLY A 145 -10.86 -23.34 12.04
CA GLY A 145 -11.92 -23.77 12.98
C GLY A 145 -11.78 -23.18 14.39
N LYS A 146 -12.84 -23.35 15.22
CA LYS A 146 -13.00 -22.72 16.54
C LYS A 146 -11.74 -22.78 17.40
N ASP A 147 -11.33 -21.63 17.91
CA ASP A 147 -10.39 -21.53 19.02
C ASP A 147 -10.98 -22.33 20.19
N LYS A 148 -10.26 -23.35 20.66
CA LYS A 148 -10.66 -24.09 21.86
C LYS A 148 -10.71 -23.08 23.01
N GLN A 149 -11.90 -22.80 23.52
CA GLN A 149 -12.09 -22.04 24.75
C GLN A 149 -11.32 -22.76 25.87
N PRO A 150 -10.43 -22.09 26.63
CA PRO A 150 -9.84 -22.74 27.80
C PRO A 150 -10.96 -23.12 28.75
N SER A 151 -11.02 -24.39 29.14
CA SER A 151 -11.95 -24.87 30.17
C SER A 151 -11.74 -24.04 31.42
N ARG A 152 -12.75 -23.25 31.81
CA ARG A 152 -12.79 -22.67 33.15
C ARG A 152 -13.03 -23.84 34.10
N ASN A 153 -11.97 -24.25 34.80
CA ASN A 153 -12.07 -25.05 36.02
C ASN A 153 -12.59 -24.17 37.17
#